data_AF-A0A3R9UPS4-F1
#
_entry.id   AF-A0A3R9UPS4-F1
#
_cell.length_a   1.000
_cell.length_b   1.000
_cell.length_c   1.000
_cell.angle_alpha   90.00
_cell.angle_beta   90.00
_cell.angle_gamma   90.00
#
_symmetry.space_group_name_H-M   'P 1'
#
loop_
_entity.id
_entity.type
_entity.pdbx_description
1 polymer ?
#
loop_
_entity_poly.entity_id
_entity_poly.type
_entity_poly.pdbx_seq_one_letter_code
_entity_poly.pdbx_strand_id
1 'polypeptide(L)'
;LPVGGAGRGPAPSSAPPAGTADREAVARAAAQAAAEGKSGKKAAQEVVSRSGDRWGVVYDRGEFQAFEEDLDGRWTGVGLWLRGGRDGRVEIDRVQPDGPADRAGIAPGDRLLTLDGRDVTGLAPSDVVALLRGGAGTPVVLRLARGEEVRTAALRREQLHTEPVTVRRLPGGITLIKVASFTRGSGEQVRRAVRGAPPGSGVVLDLRGNPGGLVAEAVTAASAFLDGGLVATYDVRGTERALYAEPGGDTGRPLVALVDGGTMSAAELVTGALKDRGRAVTVGSRTFGKGAVQMPTQLPDGSVAELTVGTYRTPAGLRVDGSGIVPDLAAGDRAEERARAVLGGLGVGP
;
A
#
# COMPACT_ATOMS: atom_id res chain seq x y z
N LEU A 1 -4.13 -6.89 24.40
CA LEU A 1 -4.13 -6.74 25.88
C LEU A 1 -3.01 -5.77 26.23
N PRO A 2 -3.26 -4.62 26.87
CA PRO A 2 -2.21 -3.65 27.14
C PRO A 2 -1.45 -4.11 28.38
N VAL A 3 -0.14 -4.28 28.26
CA VAL A 3 0.75 -4.45 29.43
C VAL A 3 1.35 -3.08 29.75
N GLY A 4 0.81 -2.48 30.81
CA GLY A 4 1.45 -1.37 31.51
C GLY A 4 2.56 -1.89 32.40
N GLY A 5 3.71 -1.22 32.35
CA GLY A 5 4.85 -1.44 33.22
C GLY A 5 5.68 -0.16 33.27
N ALA A 6 5.52 0.60 34.35
CA ALA A 6 6.28 1.81 34.61
C ALA A 6 7.73 1.44 34.95
N GLY A 7 8.65 1.75 34.03
CA GLY A 7 10.09 1.78 34.27
C GLY A 7 10.63 3.10 33.73
N ARG A 8 11.06 4.01 34.62
CA ARG A 8 11.79 5.22 34.24
C ARG A 8 13.21 4.82 33.79
N GLY A 9 13.35 4.49 32.50
CA GLY A 9 14.64 4.49 31.82
C GLY A 9 15.07 5.92 31.45
N PRO A 10 16.37 6.19 31.25
CA PRO A 10 16.85 7.52 30.89
C PRO A 10 16.23 7.95 29.57
N ALA A 11 15.83 9.22 29.47
CA ALA A 11 15.27 9.79 28.25
C ALA A 11 16.33 9.71 27.13
N PRO A 12 16.05 9.06 25.99
CA PRO A 12 16.90 9.24 24.82
C PRO A 12 16.55 10.60 24.22
N SER A 13 17.25 11.63 24.68
CA SER A 13 17.49 12.85 23.92
C SER A 13 18.53 12.51 22.84
N SER A 14 18.12 11.75 21.83
CA SER A 14 18.85 11.67 20.58
C SER A 14 18.11 12.52 19.57
N ALA A 15 18.83 13.46 18.95
CA ALA A 15 18.33 14.16 17.79
C ALA A 15 17.81 13.13 16.77
N PRO A 16 16.70 13.41 16.07
CA PRO A 16 16.15 12.51 15.07
C PRO A 16 17.23 12.15 14.03
N PRO A 17 17.24 10.91 13.49
CA PRO A 17 18.07 10.56 12.34
C PRO A 17 17.95 11.61 11.24
N ALA A 18 19.04 11.92 10.54
CA ALA A 18 19.02 12.91 9.45
C ALA A 18 17.90 12.60 8.45
N GLY A 19 17.10 13.61 8.08
CA GLY A 19 15.94 13.45 7.20
C GLY A 19 14.71 12.81 7.89
N THR A 20 14.55 12.97 9.20
CA THR A 20 13.34 12.58 9.94
C THR A 20 12.85 13.74 10.82
N ALA A 21 11.53 13.81 11.03
CA ALA A 21 10.94 14.89 11.82
C ALA A 21 11.10 14.66 13.34
N ASP A 22 11.47 15.71 14.08
CA ASP A 22 11.45 15.70 15.54
C ASP A 22 10.00 15.68 16.04
N ARG A 23 9.57 14.55 16.61
CA ARG A 23 8.23 14.34 17.16
C ARG A 23 7.83 15.42 18.17
N GLU A 24 8.74 15.82 19.07
CA GLU A 24 8.43 16.83 20.07
C GLU A 24 8.31 18.21 19.45
N ALA A 25 9.15 18.53 18.47
CA ALA A 25 9.04 19.79 17.73
C ALA A 25 7.71 19.88 16.97
N VAL A 26 7.28 18.78 16.32
CA VAL A 26 5.98 18.67 15.65
C VAL A 26 4.84 18.87 16.65
N ALA A 27 4.88 18.19 17.79
CA ALA A 27 3.85 18.32 18.83
C ALA A 27 3.80 19.71 19.46
N ARG A 28 4.96 20.34 19.74
CA ARG A 28 5.04 21.71 20.25
C ARG A 28 4.46 22.72 19.26
N ALA A 29 4.78 22.59 17.97
CA ALA A 29 4.26 23.47 16.94
C ALA A 29 2.72 23.36 16.81
N ALA A 30 2.18 22.14 16.83
CA ALA A 30 0.74 21.92 16.84
C ALA A 30 0.07 22.57 18.06
N ALA A 31 0.62 22.35 19.26
CA ALA A 31 0.09 22.88 20.51
C ALA A 31 0.08 24.42 20.54
N GLN A 32 1.19 25.05 20.14
CA GLN A 32 1.29 26.51 20.12
C GLN A 32 0.30 27.12 19.14
N ALA A 33 0.22 26.59 17.92
CA ALA A 33 -0.74 27.08 16.93
C ALA A 33 -2.18 26.93 17.40
N ALA A 34 -2.53 25.79 18.00
CA ALA A 34 -3.86 25.57 18.56
C ALA A 34 -4.20 26.55 19.71
N ALA A 35 -3.23 26.85 20.60
CA ALA A 35 -3.40 27.85 21.66
C ALA A 35 -3.61 29.27 21.12
N GLU A 36 -3.08 29.57 19.94
CA GLU A 36 -3.26 30.84 19.22
C GLU A 36 -4.53 30.86 18.33
N GLY A 37 -5.37 29.82 18.38
CA GLY A 37 -6.56 29.70 17.52
C GLY A 37 -6.26 29.41 16.04
N LYS A 38 -5.03 29.00 15.72
CA LYS A 38 -4.57 28.62 14.38
C LYS A 38 -4.62 27.09 14.20
N SER A 39 -4.48 26.63 12.95
CA SER A 39 -4.47 25.20 12.64
C SER A 39 -3.20 24.52 13.16
N GLY A 40 -3.34 23.63 14.17
CA GLY A 40 -2.25 22.82 14.69
C GLY A 40 -1.68 21.84 13.65
N LYS A 41 -2.55 21.16 12.89
CA LYS A 41 -2.16 20.36 11.69
C LYS A 41 -1.23 21.13 10.76
N LYS A 42 -1.57 22.35 10.36
CA LYS A 42 -0.74 23.13 9.42
C LYS A 42 0.63 23.43 10.00
N ALA A 43 0.70 23.85 11.26
CA ALA A 43 1.96 24.12 11.94
C ALA A 43 2.82 22.86 12.10
N ALA A 44 2.22 21.73 12.45
CA ALA A 44 2.89 20.43 12.48
C ALA A 44 3.43 20.03 11.10
N GLN A 45 2.61 20.16 10.05
CA GLN A 45 3.01 19.85 8.67
C GLN A 45 4.18 20.74 8.19
N GLU A 46 4.22 22.01 8.60
CA GLU A 46 5.34 22.92 8.31
C GLU A 46 6.65 22.47 8.99
N VAL A 47 6.58 21.90 10.20
CA VAL A 47 7.77 21.30 10.85
C VAL A 47 8.22 20.04 10.11
N VAL A 48 7.29 19.14 9.78
CA VAL A 48 7.59 17.92 9.03
C VAL A 48 8.24 18.26 7.68
N SER A 49 7.65 19.19 6.93
CA SER A 49 8.15 19.58 5.60
C SER A 49 9.56 20.16 5.65
N ARG A 50 9.92 20.87 6.73
CA ARG A 50 11.26 21.44 6.93
C ARG A 50 12.30 20.44 7.45
N SER A 51 11.86 19.29 7.97
CA SER A 51 12.76 18.28 8.56
C SER A 51 13.52 17.45 7.53
N GLY A 52 13.09 17.47 6.26
CA GLY A 52 13.59 16.56 5.23
C GLY A 52 13.00 15.15 5.31
N ASP A 53 12.03 14.89 6.21
CA ASP A 53 11.26 13.65 6.22
C ASP A 53 10.40 13.53 4.96
N ARG A 54 10.88 12.73 4.01
CA ARG A 54 10.21 12.51 2.71
C ARG A 54 8.86 11.82 2.84
N TRP A 55 8.67 11.04 3.91
CA TRP A 55 7.48 10.22 4.10
C TRP A 55 6.51 10.80 5.12
N GLY A 56 7.00 11.69 5.99
CA GLY A 56 6.24 12.31 7.06
C GLY A 56 5.00 13.05 6.56
N VAL A 57 3.87 12.77 7.22
CA VAL A 57 2.57 13.38 6.89
C VAL A 57 1.79 13.67 8.17
N VAL A 58 1.00 14.73 8.15
CA VAL A 58 0.11 15.11 9.26
C VAL A 58 -1.33 15.10 8.78
N TYR A 59 -2.12 14.25 9.41
CA TYR A 59 -3.54 14.07 9.20
C TYR A 59 -4.34 14.86 10.23
N ASP A 60 -5.44 15.51 9.85
CA ASP A 60 -6.48 15.80 10.83
C ASP A 60 -7.23 14.52 11.25
N ARG A 61 -8.16 14.65 12.20
CA ARG A 61 -8.93 13.50 12.71
C ARG A 61 -9.73 12.80 11.61
N GLY A 62 -10.33 13.54 10.69
CA GLY A 62 -11.16 12.96 9.63
C GLY A 62 -10.31 12.25 8.59
N GLU A 63 -9.19 12.85 8.21
CA GLU A 63 -8.22 12.23 7.30
C GLU A 63 -7.59 10.97 7.89
N PHE A 64 -7.23 10.98 9.18
CA PHE A 64 -6.66 9.82 9.84
C PHE A 64 -7.69 8.68 9.96
N GLN A 65 -8.95 9.00 10.28
CA GLN A 65 -10.02 8.01 10.29
C GLN A 65 -10.22 7.39 8.89
N ALA A 66 -10.22 8.20 7.83
CA ALA A 66 -10.32 7.69 6.47
C ALA A 66 -9.12 6.79 6.09
N PHE A 67 -7.92 7.13 6.56
CA PHE A 67 -6.74 6.30 6.41
C PHE A 67 -6.86 4.96 7.16
N GLU A 68 -7.37 4.96 8.39
CA GLU A 68 -7.62 3.73 9.15
C GLU A 68 -8.69 2.84 8.49
N GLU A 69 -9.76 3.46 7.97
CA GLU A 69 -10.77 2.76 7.18
C GLU A 69 -10.13 2.07 5.97
N ASP A 70 -9.27 2.78 5.21
CA ASP A 70 -8.57 2.23 4.05
C ASP A 70 -7.74 0.99 4.44
N LEU A 71 -7.06 1.02 5.59
CA LEU A 71 -6.30 -0.11 6.13
C LEU A 71 -7.20 -1.27 6.60
N ASP A 72 -8.44 -0.99 6.98
CA ASP A 72 -9.47 -1.99 7.24
C ASP A 72 -10.12 -2.52 5.96
N GLY A 73 -9.62 -2.11 4.79
CA GLY A 73 -10.13 -2.52 3.47
C GLY A 73 -11.47 -1.86 3.13
N ARG A 74 -11.79 -0.75 3.82
CA ARG A 74 -13.00 0.05 3.62
C ARG A 74 -12.58 1.41 3.12
N TRP A 75 -13.16 1.92 2.07
CA TRP A 75 -12.87 3.29 1.67
C TRP A 75 -14.16 3.97 1.27
N THR A 76 -14.26 5.26 1.53
CA THR A 76 -15.46 6.02 1.20
C THR A 76 -15.24 6.83 -0.08
N GLY A 77 -16.06 6.54 -1.09
CA GLY A 77 -16.02 7.24 -2.37
C GLY A 77 -17.00 6.67 -3.38
N VAL A 78 -16.68 6.73 -4.66
CA VAL A 78 -17.63 6.37 -5.74
C VAL A 78 -17.27 5.11 -6.51
N GLY A 79 -16.19 4.42 -6.16
CA GLY A 79 -15.85 3.14 -6.79
C GLY A 79 -15.09 3.28 -8.10
N LEU A 80 -14.16 4.25 -8.18
CA LEU A 80 -13.36 4.52 -9.36
C LEU A 80 -11.87 4.36 -9.07
N TRP A 81 -11.15 3.68 -9.97
CA TRP A 81 -9.70 3.76 -10.09
C TRP A 81 -9.37 4.60 -11.30
N LEU A 82 -8.38 5.48 -11.15
CA LEU A 82 -8.00 6.45 -12.16
C LEU A 82 -6.57 6.17 -12.63
N ARG A 83 -6.32 6.41 -13.92
CA ARG A 83 -4.97 6.42 -14.49
C ARG A 83 -4.74 7.68 -15.29
N GLY A 84 -3.47 8.01 -15.51
CA GLY A 84 -3.08 9.02 -16.49
C GLY A 84 -3.36 8.53 -17.90
N GLY A 85 -4.04 9.35 -18.70
CA GLY A 85 -4.16 9.22 -20.15
C GLY A 85 -2.91 9.74 -20.85
N ARG A 86 -2.73 9.35 -22.12
CA ARG A 86 -1.55 9.73 -22.93
C ARG A 86 -1.49 11.23 -23.26
N ASP A 87 -2.60 11.93 -23.09
CA ASP A 87 -2.80 13.35 -23.39
C ASP A 87 -2.88 14.23 -22.13
N GLY A 88 -2.46 13.69 -20.96
CA GLY A 88 -2.52 14.40 -19.68
C GLY A 88 -3.94 14.49 -19.08
N ARG A 89 -4.91 13.78 -19.66
CA ARG A 89 -6.26 13.65 -19.09
C ARG A 89 -6.33 12.49 -18.11
N VAL A 90 -7.31 12.56 -17.21
CA VAL A 90 -7.58 11.47 -16.27
C VAL A 90 -8.61 10.53 -16.87
N GLU A 91 -8.26 9.25 -16.96
CA GLU A 91 -9.11 8.19 -17.51
C GLU A 91 -9.50 7.20 -16.41
N ILE A 92 -10.74 6.71 -16.47
CA ILE A 92 -11.22 5.64 -15.60
C ILE A 92 -10.48 4.36 -16.00
N ASP A 93 -9.71 3.81 -15.07
CA ASP A 93 -8.98 2.55 -15.23
C ASP A 93 -9.88 1.36 -14.92
N ARG A 94 -10.55 1.42 -13.75
CA ARG A 94 -11.46 0.38 -13.27
C ARG A 94 -12.65 1.02 -12.57
N VAL A 95 -13.74 0.28 -12.54
CA VAL A 95 -14.98 0.62 -11.83
C VAL A 95 -15.31 -0.52 -10.90
N GLN A 96 -15.73 -0.20 -9.67
CA GLN A 96 -16.07 -1.18 -8.65
C GLN A 96 -17.43 -1.78 -9.03
N PRO A 97 -17.52 -3.10 -9.30
CA PRO A 97 -18.80 -3.74 -9.53
C PRO A 97 -19.78 -3.45 -8.40
N ASP A 98 -21.02 -3.18 -8.79
CA ASP A 98 -22.14 -2.81 -7.91
C ASP A 98 -21.94 -1.51 -7.11
N GLY A 99 -20.85 -0.76 -7.33
CA GLY A 99 -20.56 0.51 -6.66
C GLY A 99 -21.31 1.72 -7.27
N PRO A 100 -21.25 2.91 -6.64
CA PRO A 100 -21.95 4.10 -7.12
C PRO A 100 -21.70 4.43 -8.59
N ALA A 101 -20.42 4.42 -9.01
CA ALA A 101 -20.05 4.70 -10.39
C ALA A 101 -20.54 3.65 -11.39
N ASP A 102 -20.51 2.37 -11.02
CA ASP A 102 -20.99 1.27 -11.86
C ASP A 102 -22.50 1.37 -12.08
N ARG A 103 -23.27 1.63 -11.01
CA ARG A 103 -24.72 1.85 -11.08
C ARG A 103 -25.10 3.11 -11.87
N ALA A 104 -24.20 4.07 -12.02
CA ALA A 104 -24.34 5.22 -12.91
C ALA A 104 -23.87 4.96 -14.36
N GLY A 105 -23.47 3.72 -14.66
CA GLY A 105 -23.02 3.27 -15.97
C GLY A 105 -21.65 3.84 -16.39
N ILE A 106 -20.84 4.30 -15.44
CA ILE A 106 -19.46 4.71 -15.69
C ILE A 106 -18.65 3.45 -16.03
N ALA A 107 -17.80 3.52 -17.06
CA ALA A 107 -17.03 2.36 -17.50
C ALA A 107 -15.53 2.70 -17.64
N PRO A 108 -14.66 1.68 -17.59
CA PRO A 108 -13.26 1.83 -17.97
C PRO A 108 -13.12 2.51 -19.34
N GLY A 109 -12.19 3.46 -19.44
CA GLY A 109 -11.96 4.27 -20.64
C GLY A 109 -12.71 5.60 -20.68
N ASP A 110 -13.70 5.82 -19.79
CA ASP A 110 -14.32 7.14 -19.65
C ASP A 110 -13.27 8.17 -19.22
N ARG A 111 -13.34 9.39 -19.77
CA ARG A 111 -12.46 10.51 -19.41
C ARG A 111 -13.16 11.41 -18.41
N LEU A 112 -12.53 11.65 -17.26
CA LEU A 112 -13.08 12.54 -16.25
C LEU A 112 -12.69 13.99 -16.59
N LEU A 113 -13.69 14.83 -16.80
CA LEU A 113 -13.52 16.23 -17.17
C LEU A 113 -13.63 17.15 -15.96
N THR A 114 -14.69 17.00 -15.18
CA THR A 114 -14.93 17.84 -13.99
C THR A 114 -15.46 17.03 -12.81
N LEU A 115 -15.18 17.51 -11.61
CA LEU A 115 -15.71 17.01 -10.33
C LEU A 115 -16.28 18.19 -9.54
N ASP A 116 -17.56 18.14 -9.20
CA ASP A 116 -18.30 19.23 -8.52
C ASP A 116 -18.09 20.60 -9.19
N GLY A 117 -18.07 20.60 -10.53
CA GLY A 117 -17.87 21.79 -11.35
C GLY A 117 -16.40 22.24 -11.48
N ARG A 118 -15.46 21.65 -10.73
CA ARG A 118 -14.03 21.89 -10.86
C ARG A 118 -13.46 21.09 -12.03
N ASP A 119 -12.76 21.76 -12.95
CA ASP A 119 -11.97 21.10 -13.98
C ASP A 119 -10.83 20.30 -13.35
N VAL A 120 -10.74 19.02 -13.71
CA VAL A 120 -9.70 18.10 -13.22
C VAL A 120 -8.73 17.66 -14.32
N THR A 121 -8.85 18.21 -15.52
CA THR A 121 -7.90 17.96 -16.61
C THR A 121 -6.52 18.52 -16.24
N GLY A 122 -5.47 17.74 -16.53
CA GLY A 122 -4.09 18.09 -16.17
C GLY A 122 -3.71 17.88 -14.70
N LEU A 123 -4.66 17.53 -13.82
CA LEU A 123 -4.33 17.11 -12.46
C LEU A 123 -3.72 15.71 -12.45
N ALA A 124 -2.84 15.44 -11.47
CA ALA A 124 -2.36 14.08 -11.25
C ALA A 124 -3.53 13.18 -10.83
N PRO A 125 -3.58 11.91 -11.27
CA PRO A 125 -4.65 10.99 -10.87
C PRO A 125 -4.83 10.89 -9.35
N SER A 126 -3.73 10.96 -8.58
CA SER A 126 -3.74 10.98 -7.11
C SER A 126 -4.55 12.14 -6.53
N ASP A 127 -4.43 13.33 -7.11
CA ASP A 127 -5.12 14.53 -6.63
C ASP A 127 -6.62 14.43 -6.91
N VAL A 128 -6.98 13.84 -8.06
CA VAL A 128 -8.37 13.61 -8.42
C VAL A 128 -9.00 12.52 -7.55
N VAL A 129 -8.26 11.46 -7.22
CA VAL A 129 -8.70 10.46 -6.24
C VAL A 129 -9.00 11.11 -4.89
N ALA A 130 -8.16 12.05 -4.42
CA ALA A 130 -8.40 12.75 -3.17
C ALA A 130 -9.71 13.57 -3.19
N LEU A 131 -10.06 14.18 -4.32
CA LEU A 131 -11.33 14.91 -4.50
C LEU A 131 -12.56 13.98 -4.57
N LEU A 132 -12.40 12.76 -5.08
CA LEU A 132 -13.45 11.75 -5.13
C LEU A 132 -13.77 11.16 -3.75
N ARG A 133 -12.83 11.24 -2.80
CA ARG A 133 -13.06 10.89 -1.39
C ARG A 133 -13.94 11.93 -0.69
N GLY A 134 -14.52 11.54 0.43
CA GLY A 134 -15.39 12.39 1.25
C GLY A 134 -16.24 11.56 2.19
N GLY A 135 -17.10 12.22 2.98
CA GLY A 135 -17.98 11.53 3.92
C GLY A 135 -19.01 10.63 3.23
N ALA A 136 -19.37 9.52 3.85
CA ALA A 136 -20.37 8.60 3.30
C ALA A 136 -21.73 9.30 3.16
N GLY A 137 -22.44 9.00 2.08
CA GLY A 137 -23.72 9.61 1.72
C GLY A 137 -23.63 11.00 1.10
N THR A 138 -22.47 11.66 1.13
CA THR A 138 -22.29 12.98 0.51
C THR A 138 -22.38 12.90 -1.01
N PRO A 139 -22.98 13.90 -1.69
CA PRO A 139 -23.07 13.91 -3.14
C PRO A 139 -21.73 14.26 -3.79
N VAL A 140 -21.53 13.78 -5.02
CA VAL A 140 -20.48 14.25 -5.93
C VAL A 140 -21.00 14.20 -7.36
N VAL A 141 -20.70 15.22 -8.15
CA VAL A 141 -21.15 15.34 -9.54
C VAL A 141 -19.94 15.24 -10.46
N LEU A 142 -19.94 14.21 -11.31
CA LEU A 142 -18.88 13.97 -12.29
C LEU A 142 -19.35 14.35 -13.69
N ARG A 143 -18.51 15.03 -14.46
CA ARG A 143 -18.72 15.20 -15.90
C ARG A 143 -17.69 14.36 -16.64
N LEU A 144 -18.17 13.44 -17.47
CA LEU A 144 -17.38 12.39 -18.12
C LEU A 144 -17.54 12.47 -19.63
N ALA A 145 -16.51 12.10 -20.37
CA ALA A 145 -16.55 11.94 -21.81
C ALA A 145 -16.27 10.49 -22.23
N ARG A 146 -17.08 9.97 -23.15
CA ARG A 146 -16.87 8.68 -23.82
C ARG A 146 -16.89 8.93 -25.33
N GLY A 147 -15.72 8.95 -25.95
CA GLY A 147 -15.59 9.47 -27.31
C GLY A 147 -15.96 10.97 -27.35
N GLU A 148 -16.91 11.33 -28.19
CA GLU A 148 -17.44 12.71 -28.31
C GLU A 148 -18.62 13.00 -27.36
N GLU A 149 -19.24 11.95 -26.80
CA GLU A 149 -20.37 12.12 -25.91
C GLU A 149 -19.91 12.60 -24.52
N VAL A 150 -20.53 13.67 -24.03
CA VAL A 150 -20.30 14.21 -22.69
C VAL A 150 -21.56 14.05 -21.85
N ARG A 151 -21.42 13.47 -20.67
CA ARG A 151 -22.52 13.25 -19.73
C ARG A 151 -22.15 13.64 -18.31
N THR A 152 -23.18 13.92 -17.52
CA THR A 152 -23.07 14.25 -16.10
C THR A 152 -23.66 13.11 -15.27
N ALA A 153 -22.93 12.65 -14.26
CA ALA A 153 -23.36 11.64 -13.31
C ALA A 153 -23.36 12.23 -11.90
N ALA A 154 -24.53 12.28 -11.26
CA ALA A 154 -24.65 12.61 -9.85
C ALA A 154 -24.59 11.32 -9.03
N LEU A 155 -23.61 11.23 -8.15
CA LEU A 155 -23.30 10.05 -7.36
C LEU A 155 -23.43 10.39 -5.87
N ARG A 156 -23.62 9.38 -5.05
CA ARG A 156 -23.42 9.47 -3.60
C ARG A 156 -22.23 8.63 -3.22
N ARG A 157 -21.35 9.17 -2.39
CA ARG A 157 -20.22 8.43 -1.84
C ARG A 157 -20.75 7.31 -0.96
N GLU A 158 -20.23 6.12 -1.12
CA GLU A 158 -20.55 4.95 -0.32
C GLU A 158 -19.28 4.40 0.30
N GLN A 159 -19.43 3.72 1.44
CA GLN A 159 -18.36 2.88 1.96
C GLN A 159 -18.26 1.64 1.05
N LEU A 160 -17.13 1.51 0.39
CA LEU A 160 -16.81 0.43 -0.52
C LEU A 160 -15.75 -0.47 0.10
N HIS A 161 -15.82 -1.74 -0.26
CA HIS A 161 -14.84 -2.72 0.17
C HIS A 161 -13.87 -2.99 -0.98
N THR A 162 -12.58 -2.94 -0.69
CA THR A 162 -11.60 -3.50 -1.63
C THR A 162 -11.58 -5.01 -1.49
N GLU A 163 -11.40 -5.74 -2.58
CA GLU A 163 -10.91 -7.12 -2.51
C GLU A 163 -9.38 -7.08 -2.44
N PRO A 164 -8.76 -7.19 -1.24
CA PRO A 164 -7.32 -7.04 -1.12
C PRO A 164 -6.57 -8.22 -1.76
N VAL A 165 -7.22 -9.39 -1.87
CA VAL A 165 -6.66 -10.61 -2.43
C VAL A 165 -7.63 -11.20 -3.44
N THR A 166 -7.20 -11.35 -4.69
CA THR A 166 -7.97 -12.05 -5.73
C THR A 166 -7.20 -13.28 -6.19
N VAL A 167 -7.94 -14.36 -6.47
CA VAL A 167 -7.37 -15.64 -6.89
C VAL A 167 -7.90 -16.01 -8.27
N ARG A 168 -6.98 -16.32 -9.19
CA ARG A 168 -7.30 -16.79 -10.54
C ARG A 168 -6.58 -18.08 -10.84
N ARG A 169 -7.29 -19.01 -11.47
CA ARG A 169 -6.68 -20.23 -12.03
C ARG A 169 -6.21 -19.90 -13.44
N LEU A 170 -4.94 -20.15 -13.71
CA LEU A 170 -4.35 -19.98 -15.02
C LEU A 170 -4.11 -21.36 -15.66
N PRO A 171 -4.02 -21.43 -17.01
CA PRO A 171 -3.62 -22.64 -17.71
C PRO A 171 -2.27 -23.19 -17.20
N GLY A 172 -2.05 -24.50 -17.34
CA GLY A 172 -0.81 -25.16 -16.94
C GLY A 172 -0.70 -25.42 -15.43
N GLY A 173 -1.83 -25.51 -14.72
CA GLY A 173 -1.82 -25.82 -13.30
C GLY A 173 -1.25 -24.71 -12.43
N ILE A 174 -1.59 -23.44 -12.70
CA ILE A 174 -1.05 -22.29 -11.96
C ILE A 174 -2.17 -21.59 -11.19
N THR A 175 -1.91 -21.27 -9.92
CA THR A 175 -2.74 -20.36 -9.10
C THR A 175 -2.08 -18.99 -9.08
N LEU A 176 -2.74 -17.98 -9.66
CA LEU A 176 -2.34 -16.58 -9.49
C LEU A 176 -3.08 -16.00 -8.28
N ILE A 177 -2.31 -15.51 -7.31
CA ILE A 177 -2.80 -14.82 -6.12
C ILE A 177 -2.34 -13.37 -6.23
N LYS A 178 -3.25 -12.45 -6.54
CA LYS A 178 -2.94 -11.02 -6.60
C LYS A 178 -3.24 -10.39 -5.26
N VAL A 179 -2.27 -9.68 -4.70
CA VAL A 179 -2.46 -8.88 -3.49
C VAL A 179 -2.41 -7.41 -3.88
N ALA A 180 -3.56 -6.73 -3.83
CA ALA A 180 -3.66 -5.32 -4.21
C ALA A 180 -3.13 -4.39 -3.11
N SER A 181 -3.33 -4.75 -1.84
CA SER A 181 -2.86 -4.02 -0.66
C SER A 181 -2.92 -4.94 0.56
N PHE A 182 -2.08 -4.68 1.57
CA PHE A 182 -2.10 -5.40 2.84
C PHE A 182 -3.06 -4.74 3.83
N THR A 183 -4.36 -4.94 3.62
CA THR A 183 -5.42 -4.50 4.55
C THR A 183 -5.72 -5.57 5.60
N ARG A 184 -6.49 -5.23 6.63
CA ARG A 184 -6.85 -6.15 7.72
C ARG A 184 -7.44 -7.46 7.17
N GLY A 185 -6.88 -8.58 7.60
CA GLY A 185 -7.27 -9.93 7.20
C GLY A 185 -6.77 -10.37 5.81
N SER A 186 -6.02 -9.54 5.08
CA SER A 186 -5.46 -9.92 3.77
C SER A 186 -4.40 -11.02 3.89
N GLY A 187 -3.61 -11.05 4.96
CA GLY A 187 -2.61 -12.10 5.19
C GLY A 187 -3.23 -13.49 5.31
N GLU A 188 -4.33 -13.62 6.06
CA GLU A 188 -5.09 -14.87 6.16
C GLU A 188 -5.79 -15.24 4.85
N GLN A 189 -6.23 -14.26 4.06
CA GLN A 189 -6.75 -14.53 2.71
C GLN A 189 -5.67 -15.12 1.80
N VAL A 190 -4.42 -14.61 1.85
CA VAL A 190 -3.28 -15.20 1.12
C VAL A 190 -3.01 -16.63 1.61
N ARG A 191 -2.94 -16.87 2.93
CA ARG A 191 -2.74 -18.23 3.48
C ARG A 191 -3.82 -19.19 3.01
N ARG A 192 -5.08 -18.76 3.02
CA ARG A 192 -6.21 -19.57 2.52
C ARG A 192 -6.07 -19.85 1.03
N ALA A 193 -5.69 -18.87 0.23
CA ALA A 193 -5.47 -19.02 -1.21
C ALA A 193 -4.34 -20.01 -1.53
N VAL A 194 -3.24 -19.97 -0.77
CA VAL A 194 -2.12 -20.93 -0.92
C VAL A 194 -2.56 -22.34 -0.51
N ARG A 195 -3.26 -22.50 0.62
CA ARG A 195 -3.78 -23.81 1.05
C ARG A 195 -4.82 -24.39 0.08
N GLY A 196 -5.64 -23.53 -0.52
CA GLY A 196 -6.65 -23.91 -1.51
C GLY A 196 -6.09 -24.15 -2.92
N ALA A 197 -4.80 -23.86 -3.16
CA ALA A 197 -4.16 -24.15 -4.43
C ALA A 197 -4.09 -25.68 -4.64
N PRO A 198 -4.57 -26.21 -5.78
CA PRO A 198 -4.54 -27.63 -6.07
C PRO A 198 -3.15 -28.26 -5.92
N PRO A 199 -3.07 -29.53 -5.48
CA PRO A 199 -1.81 -30.27 -5.41
C PRO A 199 -1.06 -30.23 -6.74
N GLY A 200 0.26 -30.09 -6.69
CA GLY A 200 1.12 -29.99 -7.87
C GLY A 200 1.02 -28.67 -8.64
N SER A 201 0.10 -27.75 -8.30
CA SER A 201 0.03 -26.45 -8.94
C SER A 201 1.20 -25.54 -8.56
N GLY A 202 1.65 -24.69 -9.47
CA GLY A 202 2.55 -23.57 -9.17
C GLY A 202 1.77 -22.36 -8.66
N VAL A 203 2.44 -21.46 -7.92
CA VAL A 203 1.85 -20.18 -7.49
C VAL A 203 2.57 -19.00 -8.15
N VAL A 204 1.78 -18.07 -8.67
CA VAL A 204 2.22 -16.71 -8.98
C VAL A 204 1.65 -15.77 -7.93
N LEU A 205 2.53 -15.17 -7.11
CA LEU A 205 2.15 -14.10 -6.19
C LEU A 205 2.31 -12.75 -6.92
N ASP A 206 1.21 -12.09 -7.26
CA ASP A 206 1.25 -10.81 -7.97
C ASP A 206 1.16 -9.62 -7.01
N LEU A 207 2.31 -8.96 -6.79
CA LEU A 207 2.46 -7.76 -5.96
C LEU A 207 2.61 -6.47 -6.79
N ARG A 208 2.40 -6.54 -8.11
CA ARG A 208 2.47 -5.37 -8.99
C ARG A 208 1.41 -4.34 -8.63
N GLY A 209 1.82 -3.09 -8.51
CA GLY A 209 0.97 -1.97 -8.10
C GLY A 209 0.56 -1.99 -6.62
N ASN A 210 1.13 -2.86 -5.79
CA ASN A 210 0.79 -2.95 -4.36
C ASN A 210 1.57 -1.92 -3.53
N PRO A 211 0.93 -0.89 -2.96
CA PRO A 211 1.61 0.18 -2.24
C PRO A 211 2.08 -0.23 -0.82
N GLY A 212 1.84 -1.47 -0.41
CA GLY A 212 2.10 -1.97 0.94
C GLY A 212 0.81 -2.04 1.77
N GLY A 213 0.86 -1.54 3.00
CA GLY A 213 -0.23 -1.62 3.97
C GLY A 213 0.29 -2.06 5.34
N LEU A 214 -0.54 -2.80 6.08
CA LEU A 214 -0.24 -3.29 7.41
C LEU A 214 0.92 -4.31 7.38
N VAL A 215 2.01 -3.98 8.09
CA VAL A 215 3.19 -4.85 8.21
C VAL A 215 2.85 -6.22 8.78
N ALA A 216 1.94 -6.28 9.76
CA ALA A 216 1.49 -7.56 10.34
C ALA A 216 0.85 -8.47 9.28
N GLU A 217 -0.01 -7.93 8.42
CA GLU A 217 -0.67 -8.68 7.35
C GLU A 217 0.34 -9.15 6.29
N ALA A 218 1.35 -8.33 5.99
CA ALA A 218 2.44 -8.72 5.11
C ALA A 218 3.29 -9.85 5.69
N VAL A 219 3.60 -9.83 6.99
CA VAL A 219 4.30 -10.94 7.68
C VAL A 219 3.46 -12.21 7.65
N THR A 220 2.15 -12.12 7.93
CA THR A 220 1.23 -13.26 7.83
C THR A 220 1.15 -13.81 6.40
N ALA A 221 1.13 -12.94 5.38
CA ALA A 221 1.16 -13.34 3.98
C ALA A 221 2.49 -14.04 3.59
N ALA A 222 3.63 -13.51 4.02
CA ALA A 222 4.93 -14.14 3.81
C ALA A 222 5.00 -15.54 4.47
N SER A 223 4.39 -15.68 5.64
CA SER A 223 4.27 -16.95 6.38
C SER A 223 3.45 -18.01 5.64
N ALA A 224 2.68 -17.64 4.61
CA ALA A 224 2.03 -18.63 3.74
C ALA A 224 3.04 -19.46 2.92
N PHE A 225 4.25 -18.93 2.71
CA PHE A 225 5.28 -19.50 1.83
C PHE A 225 6.57 -19.86 2.57
N LEU A 226 6.67 -19.51 3.86
CA LEU A 226 7.85 -19.69 4.70
C LEU A 226 7.49 -20.54 5.91
N ASP A 227 8.39 -21.43 6.32
CA ASP A 227 8.27 -22.21 7.55
C ASP A 227 9.14 -21.57 8.65
N GLY A 228 8.69 -20.40 9.11
CA GLY A 228 9.46 -19.58 10.05
C GLY A 228 10.67 -18.84 9.43
N GLY A 229 11.45 -18.23 10.32
CA GLY A 229 12.65 -17.47 9.98
C GLY A 229 12.41 -15.98 9.71
N LEU A 230 13.49 -15.25 9.46
CA LEU A 230 13.49 -13.80 9.36
C LEU A 230 12.75 -13.31 8.11
N VAL A 231 11.84 -12.36 8.27
CA VAL A 231 11.15 -11.66 7.19
C VAL A 231 11.81 -10.31 6.92
N ALA A 232 12.06 -9.53 7.97
CA ALA A 232 12.80 -8.28 7.89
C ALA A 232 13.33 -7.90 9.28
N THR A 233 14.39 -7.09 9.30
CA THR A 233 14.74 -6.32 10.51
C THR A 233 14.33 -4.88 10.33
N TYR A 234 14.00 -4.20 11.41
CA TYR A 234 13.69 -2.78 11.40
C TYR A 234 14.30 -2.09 12.61
N ASP A 235 14.82 -0.90 12.39
CA ASP A 235 15.31 -0.04 13.45
C ASP A 235 14.24 0.98 13.80
N VAL A 236 13.99 1.18 15.10
CA VAL A 236 13.23 2.31 15.61
C VAL A 236 14.10 3.06 16.61
N ARG A 237 14.57 4.25 16.22
CA ARG A 237 15.38 5.13 17.08
C ARG A 237 16.62 4.43 17.66
N GLY A 238 17.34 3.65 16.85
CA GLY A 238 18.53 2.92 17.27
C GLY A 238 18.25 1.60 18.02
N THR A 239 16.98 1.21 18.16
CA THR A 239 16.60 -0.12 18.66
C THR A 239 16.24 -1.02 17.49
N GLU A 240 17.11 -1.98 17.20
CA GLU A 240 16.85 -3.01 16.19
C GLU A 240 15.80 -4.01 16.68
N ARG A 241 14.90 -4.37 15.78
CA ARG A 241 13.83 -5.34 15.95
C ARG A 241 13.79 -6.25 14.74
N ALA A 242 13.22 -7.44 14.91
CA ALA A 242 13.07 -8.42 13.85
C ALA A 242 11.61 -8.87 13.74
N LEU A 243 11.20 -9.09 12.49
CA LEU A 243 9.92 -9.68 12.12
C LEU A 243 10.19 -11.10 11.63
N TYR A 244 9.47 -12.06 12.17
CA TYR A 244 9.62 -13.47 11.83
C TYR A 244 8.35 -14.01 11.20
N ALA A 245 8.51 -14.90 10.23
CA ALA A 245 7.41 -15.67 9.70
C ALA A 245 6.91 -16.66 10.76
N GLU A 246 5.61 -16.97 10.71
CA GLU A 246 5.03 -18.08 11.45
C GLU A 246 5.46 -19.41 10.81
N PRO A 247 5.61 -20.50 11.60
CA PRO A 247 5.84 -21.83 11.05
C PRO A 247 4.59 -22.39 10.34
N GLY A 248 4.80 -23.41 9.51
CA GLY A 248 3.75 -24.15 8.80
C GLY A 248 3.37 -23.60 7.41
N GLY A 249 4.19 -22.72 6.83
CA GLY A 249 4.02 -22.26 5.45
C GLY A 249 4.40 -23.31 4.41
N ASP A 250 3.89 -23.14 3.19
CA ASP A 250 4.22 -24.04 2.08
C ASP A 250 5.57 -23.67 1.45
N THR A 251 6.59 -24.45 1.77
CA THR A 251 7.97 -24.25 1.27
C THR A 251 8.29 -25.06 0.02
N GLY A 252 7.45 -26.04 -0.35
CA GLY A 252 7.73 -26.98 -1.43
C GLY A 252 7.13 -26.58 -2.78
N ARG A 253 6.02 -25.84 -2.79
CA ARG A 253 5.33 -25.47 -4.04
C ARG A 253 6.18 -24.51 -4.88
N PRO A 254 6.35 -24.70 -6.20
CA PRO A 254 7.00 -23.73 -7.05
C PRO A 254 6.33 -22.35 -6.98
N LEU A 255 7.12 -21.30 -6.80
CA LEU A 255 6.64 -19.95 -6.51
C LEU A 255 7.40 -18.90 -7.34
N VAL A 256 6.64 -18.03 -7.99
CA VAL A 256 7.15 -16.81 -8.62
C VAL A 256 6.43 -15.60 -8.03
N ALA A 257 7.18 -14.54 -7.72
CA ALA A 257 6.61 -13.27 -7.27
C ALA A 257 6.74 -12.21 -8.38
N LEU A 258 5.62 -11.62 -8.80
CA LEU A 258 5.60 -10.51 -9.76
C LEU A 258 5.69 -9.18 -9.01
N VAL A 259 6.60 -8.31 -9.46
CA VAL A 259 6.84 -7.00 -8.84
C VAL A 259 7.03 -5.90 -9.89
N ASP A 260 6.75 -4.66 -9.53
CA ASP A 260 7.02 -3.49 -10.35
C ASP A 260 7.31 -2.24 -9.51
N GLY A 261 7.50 -1.09 -10.17
CA GLY A 261 7.71 0.19 -9.48
C GLY A 261 6.55 0.66 -8.60
N GLY A 262 5.39 0.01 -8.65
CA GLY A 262 4.28 0.23 -7.73
C GLY A 262 4.31 -0.69 -6.50
N THR A 263 5.11 -1.75 -6.50
CA THR A 263 5.40 -2.58 -5.31
C THR A 263 6.20 -1.74 -4.31
N MET A 264 5.62 -1.45 -3.14
CA MET A 264 6.19 -0.53 -2.16
C MET A 264 6.05 -1.04 -0.71
N SER A 265 6.96 -0.62 0.17
CA SER A 265 6.83 -0.74 1.64
C SER A 265 6.61 -2.19 2.10
N ALA A 266 5.51 -2.51 2.80
CA ALA A 266 5.21 -3.86 3.26
C ALA A 266 5.22 -4.91 2.12
N ALA A 267 4.91 -4.53 0.87
CA ALA A 267 5.03 -5.42 -0.29
C ALA A 267 6.50 -5.70 -0.67
N GLU A 268 7.39 -4.71 -0.49
CA GLU A 268 8.84 -4.90 -0.65
C GLU A 268 9.40 -5.79 0.47
N LEU A 269 8.85 -5.70 1.68
CA LEU A 269 9.21 -6.61 2.78
C LEU A 269 8.89 -8.08 2.43
N VAL A 270 7.69 -8.37 1.90
CA VAL A 270 7.35 -9.73 1.44
C VAL A 270 8.27 -10.14 0.28
N THR A 271 8.47 -9.25 -0.69
CA THR A 271 9.35 -9.51 -1.85
C THR A 271 10.76 -9.87 -1.40
N GLY A 272 11.36 -9.06 -0.51
CA GLY A 272 12.71 -9.26 0.00
C GLY A 272 12.82 -10.54 0.82
N ALA A 273 11.82 -10.83 1.67
CA ALA A 273 11.80 -12.07 2.44
C ALA A 273 11.78 -13.32 1.56
N LEU A 274 10.95 -13.32 0.50
CA LEU A 274 10.85 -14.46 -0.40
C LEU A 274 12.08 -14.59 -1.31
N LYS A 275 12.62 -13.47 -1.79
CA LYS A 275 13.80 -13.42 -2.66
C LYS A 275 15.06 -13.85 -1.92
N ASP A 276 15.39 -13.18 -0.80
CA ASP A 276 16.65 -13.38 -0.08
C ASP A 276 16.76 -14.77 0.53
N ARG A 277 15.62 -15.41 0.80
CA ARG A 277 15.53 -16.77 1.32
C ARG A 277 15.48 -17.82 0.21
N GLY A 278 15.64 -17.43 -1.06
CA GLY A 278 15.57 -18.33 -2.21
C GLY A 278 14.21 -19.02 -2.37
N ARG A 279 13.15 -18.46 -1.78
CA ARG A 279 11.83 -19.08 -1.76
C ARG A 279 11.05 -18.82 -3.04
N ALA A 280 11.21 -17.64 -3.65
CA ALA A 280 10.55 -17.27 -4.89
C ALA A 280 11.55 -16.72 -5.90
N VAL A 281 11.32 -17.01 -7.19
CA VAL A 281 11.94 -16.22 -8.26
C VAL A 281 11.14 -14.94 -8.42
N THR A 282 11.79 -13.78 -8.31
CA THR A 282 11.16 -12.48 -8.51
C THR A 282 11.25 -12.05 -9.97
N VAL A 283 10.12 -11.62 -10.55
CA VAL A 283 10.01 -11.28 -11.99
C VAL A 283 9.31 -9.93 -12.14
N GLY A 284 9.83 -9.06 -13.00
CA GLY A 284 9.18 -7.79 -13.34
C GLY A 284 10.15 -6.61 -13.41
N SER A 285 9.84 -5.50 -12.74
CA SER A 285 10.73 -4.34 -12.68
C SER A 285 11.12 -3.98 -11.23
N ARG A 286 12.11 -3.09 -11.08
CA ARG A 286 12.58 -2.63 -9.76
C ARG A 286 11.42 -2.06 -8.95
N THR A 287 11.35 -2.43 -7.67
CA THR A 287 10.33 -1.92 -6.73
C THR A 287 10.58 -0.47 -6.32
N PHE A 288 9.62 0.15 -5.65
CA PHE A 288 9.59 1.59 -5.40
C PHE A 288 10.76 2.11 -4.54
N GLY A 289 11.18 1.35 -3.53
CA GLY A 289 12.26 1.72 -2.62
C GLY A 289 11.82 2.55 -1.42
N LYS A 290 10.68 2.22 -0.81
CA LYS A 290 10.28 2.83 0.47
C LYS A 290 10.75 1.92 1.61
N GLY A 291 11.92 2.23 2.15
CA GLY A 291 12.54 1.46 3.24
C GLY A 291 12.27 2.03 4.64
N ALA A 292 11.40 3.04 4.75
CA ALA A 292 11.12 3.75 5.99
C ALA A 292 10.03 3.09 6.83
N VAL A 293 10.22 3.10 8.15
CA VAL A 293 9.19 2.73 9.13
C VAL A 293 8.57 4.01 9.64
N GLN A 294 7.24 4.11 9.55
CA GLN A 294 6.50 5.25 10.07
C GLN A 294 5.66 4.84 11.27
N MET A 295 5.46 5.78 12.20
CA MET A 295 4.60 5.57 13.35
C MET A 295 3.65 6.75 13.53
N PRO A 296 2.34 6.50 13.71
CA PRO A 296 1.39 7.54 14.04
C PRO A 296 1.65 8.07 15.45
N THR A 297 1.66 9.39 15.57
CA THR A 297 1.75 10.14 16.83
C THR A 297 0.55 11.06 16.93
N GLN A 298 -0.28 10.84 17.94
CA GLN A 298 -1.37 11.76 18.23
C GLN A 298 -0.82 13.10 18.75
N LEU A 299 -1.34 14.19 18.19
CA LEU A 299 -0.97 15.57 18.53
C LEU A 299 -2.01 16.18 19.50
N PRO A 300 -1.66 17.24 20.25
CA PRO A 300 -2.54 17.81 21.27
C PRO A 300 -3.86 18.38 20.74
N ASP A 301 -3.92 18.79 19.48
CA ASP A 301 -5.13 19.27 18.80
C ASP A 301 -6.01 18.13 18.25
N GLY A 302 -5.61 16.87 18.48
CA GLY A 302 -6.31 15.67 18.00
C GLY A 302 -5.98 15.27 16.56
N SER A 303 -5.08 16.01 15.88
CA SER A 303 -4.47 15.58 14.63
C SER A 303 -3.45 14.45 14.86
N VAL A 304 -2.99 13.79 13.81
CA VAL A 304 -2.04 12.67 13.87
C VAL A 304 -0.88 12.92 12.92
N ALA A 305 0.35 12.90 13.44
CA ALA A 305 1.56 12.92 12.64
C ALA A 305 2.08 11.50 12.44
N GLU A 306 2.09 11.01 11.20
CA GLU A 306 2.74 9.76 10.82
C GLU A 306 4.18 10.05 10.39
N LEU A 307 5.13 9.84 11.31
CA LEU A 307 6.52 10.27 11.16
C LEU A 307 7.45 9.09 10.92
N THR A 308 8.51 9.29 10.13
CA THR A 308 9.56 8.30 9.97
C THR A 308 10.33 8.14 11.28
N VAL A 309 10.41 6.91 11.79
CA VAL A 309 11.11 6.58 13.04
C VAL A 309 12.32 5.67 12.85
N GLY A 310 12.52 5.20 11.62
CA GLY A 310 13.69 4.42 11.23
C GLY A 310 13.51 3.73 9.90
N THR A 311 14.29 2.67 9.66
CA THR A 311 14.35 1.97 8.37
C THR A 311 14.33 0.46 8.56
N TYR A 312 13.81 -0.28 7.58
CA TYR A 312 13.90 -1.73 7.56
C TYR A 312 14.92 -2.26 6.55
N ARG A 313 15.32 -3.50 6.77
CA ARG A 313 16.25 -4.27 5.94
C ARG A 313 15.65 -5.64 5.63
N THR A 314 15.95 -6.14 4.44
CA THR A 314 15.59 -7.50 4.03
C THR A 314 16.46 -8.54 4.76
N PRO A 315 16.15 -9.85 4.70
CA PRO A 315 16.94 -10.88 5.39
C PRO A 315 18.42 -10.93 5.01
N ALA A 316 18.79 -10.54 3.77
CA ALA A 316 20.20 -10.41 3.35
C ALA A 316 20.86 -9.11 3.83
N GLY A 317 20.18 -8.27 4.62
CA GLY A 317 20.69 -7.02 5.17
C GLY A 317 20.60 -5.81 4.23
N LEU A 318 19.97 -5.98 3.05
CA LEU A 318 19.82 -4.91 2.05
C LEU A 318 18.91 -3.80 2.60
N ARG A 319 19.36 -2.55 2.44
CA ARG A 319 18.52 -1.37 2.67
C ARG A 319 17.63 -1.17 1.45
N VAL A 320 16.33 -1.06 1.66
CA VAL A 320 15.36 -0.86 0.55
C VAL A 320 15.21 0.61 0.19
N ASP A 321 15.46 1.52 1.15
CA ASP A 321 15.21 2.95 1.00
C ASP A 321 16.03 3.58 -0.13
N GLY A 322 15.34 4.18 -1.10
CA GLY A 322 15.94 4.84 -2.27
C GLY A 322 16.44 3.91 -3.38
N SER A 323 16.59 2.60 -3.13
CA SER A 323 17.09 1.64 -4.13
C SER A 323 16.05 0.65 -4.64
N GLY A 324 15.04 0.33 -3.83
CA GLY A 324 14.11 -0.76 -4.10
C GLY A 324 14.81 -2.12 -4.17
N ILE A 325 14.05 -3.12 -4.60
CA ILE A 325 14.48 -4.49 -4.81
C ILE A 325 14.53 -4.74 -6.31
N VAL A 326 15.67 -5.24 -6.79
CA VAL A 326 15.85 -5.65 -8.18
C VAL A 326 15.28 -7.07 -8.34
N PRO A 327 14.37 -7.33 -9.28
CA PRO A 327 13.87 -8.67 -9.54
C PRO A 327 15.00 -9.58 -10.06
N ASP A 328 14.89 -10.89 -9.86
CA ASP A 328 15.81 -11.87 -10.43
C ASP A 328 15.77 -11.84 -11.96
N LEU A 329 14.58 -11.64 -12.52
CA LEU A 329 14.36 -11.56 -13.96
C LEU A 329 13.60 -10.29 -14.32
N ALA A 330 14.22 -9.44 -15.13
CA ALA A 330 13.55 -8.25 -15.66
C ALA A 330 12.45 -8.64 -16.67
N ALA A 331 11.28 -8.02 -16.54
CA ALA A 331 10.16 -8.15 -17.47
C ALA A 331 9.24 -6.92 -17.41
N GLY A 332 8.85 -6.40 -18.58
CA GLY A 332 7.80 -5.38 -18.71
C GLY A 332 6.41 -6.01 -18.80
N ASP A 333 5.66 -5.66 -19.85
CA ASP A 333 4.28 -6.15 -20.07
C ASP A 333 4.14 -7.68 -20.13
N ARG A 334 5.24 -8.40 -20.42
CA ARG A 334 5.31 -9.86 -20.47
C ARG A 334 5.67 -10.54 -19.15
N ALA A 335 5.56 -9.85 -18.01
CA ALA A 335 5.94 -10.39 -16.70
C ALA A 335 5.15 -11.68 -16.34
N GLU A 336 3.85 -11.73 -16.62
CA GLU A 336 3.04 -12.92 -16.33
C GLU A 336 3.43 -14.11 -17.22
N GLU A 337 3.65 -13.88 -18.52
CA GLU A 337 4.14 -14.91 -19.44
C GLU A 337 5.50 -15.45 -18.98
N ARG A 338 6.42 -14.56 -18.59
CA ARG A 338 7.74 -14.92 -18.07
C ARG A 338 7.63 -15.73 -16.78
N ALA A 339 6.74 -15.36 -15.87
CA ALA A 339 6.49 -16.12 -14.65
C ALA A 339 5.99 -17.54 -14.92
N ARG A 340 5.08 -17.71 -15.88
CA ARG A 340 4.61 -19.05 -16.30
C ARG A 340 5.75 -19.90 -16.87
N ALA A 341 6.63 -19.30 -17.69
CA ALA A 341 7.79 -20.01 -18.22
C ALA A 341 8.78 -20.45 -17.11
N VAL A 342 9.00 -19.59 -16.11
CA VAL A 342 9.81 -19.94 -14.93
C VAL A 342 9.18 -21.10 -14.16
N LEU A 343 7.87 -21.05 -13.89
CA LEU A 343 7.16 -22.14 -13.23
C LEU A 343 7.25 -23.45 -14.03
N GLY A 344 7.16 -23.38 -15.36
CA GLY A 344 7.42 -24.52 -16.24
C GLY A 344 8.80 -25.15 -16.03
N GLY A 345 9.84 -24.32 -15.95
CA GLY A 345 11.21 -24.75 -15.64
C GLY A 345 11.37 -25.31 -14.22
N LEU A 346 10.51 -24.92 -13.28
CA LEU A 346 10.45 -25.46 -11.91
C LEU A 346 9.57 -26.71 -11.79
N GLY A 347 9.11 -27.28 -12.91
CA GLY A 347 8.34 -28.53 -12.94
C GLY A 347 6.82 -28.35 -12.82
N VAL A 348 6.29 -27.14 -13.05
CA VAL A 348 4.84 -26.88 -13.08
C VAL A 348 4.32 -26.97 -14.51
N GLY A 349 3.43 -27.93 -14.76
CA GLY A 349 2.80 -28.12 -16.06
C GLY A 349 1.94 -29.39 -16.06
N PRO A 350 1.18 -29.65 -17.13
CA PRO A 350 0.49 -30.94 -17.31
C PRO A 350 1.46 -32.11 -17.39
#